data_AF-A0A8J7JPL2-F1
#
_entry.id   AF-A0A8J7JPL2-F1
#
_cell.length_a   1.000
_cell.length_b   1.000
_cell.length_c   1.000
_cell.angle_alpha   90.00
_cell.angle_beta   90.00
_cell.angle_gamma   90.00
#
_symmetry.space_group_name_H-M   'P 1'
#
loop_
_entity.id
_entity.type
_entity.pdbx_description
1 polymer ?
#
loop_
_entity_poly.entity_id
_entity_poly.type
_entity_poly.pdbx_seq_one_letter_code
_entity_poly.pdbx_strand_id
1 'polypeptide(L)'
;MGMSQPLGSVIQGSLSQGLEVRLHPDISVEDMRVGKFLVVQGRRSQFFCMLTDVTLGTGSQRILAHPPEPSNLFLQEVLAGTGTYGTINLTPMLMFTQEEGEKEGSEKREKGKGKGKASTYGSLAVQSSADVELLPVKTIPAHFSQVYDASDRDFRIIFGWEDDPHRRNFAIGQPIDMEVPVCLDLDRFVERSNGIFGKSGTGKSFLTRLLLAGTIQRGAAVNLIFDMHSEYGWEAVSEGKQFSTVKGLRQLFPGQVQMFTLDPEATQRRGVRDAQELYISFDQIDVEDLNLVRGELNLSEASLENAIILRNEFGKSWINRLLTMTNEEIQEFCETKMGSKSSIMALQRKLTRLADIKYMKAASGTNYIQQILAAIDDGKHVVVEFGSQSNMLAYMLATNVIARRIHASYVKKADRYLQTKNVVDRPRQLMITIEEAHRFLDPATARQTIFGTIAREMRKYFVTLLVVDQRPSGIDNEVMSQIGTRITALLNDEKDIDAIFTGVSGGQSLRSVLAKLDSKQQALVLGHAVPMPVVVRTRPYDSTFYAQVGATAWEELPDEVVFKASEMARADLGF
;
A
#
# COMPACT_ATOMS: atom_id res chain seq x y z
N MET A 1 -19.82 -24.12 20.64
CA MET A 1 -19.56 -24.37 19.22
C MET A 1 -20.87 -24.82 18.60
N GLY A 2 -21.61 -23.93 17.93
CA GLY A 2 -22.71 -24.37 17.09
C GLY A 2 -22.08 -25.10 15.90
N MET A 3 -22.26 -26.41 15.80
CA MET A 3 -21.65 -27.20 14.73
C MET A 3 -22.32 -26.81 13.41
N SER A 4 -21.61 -26.06 12.57
CA SER A 4 -21.95 -25.90 11.17
C SER A 4 -21.96 -27.28 10.49
N GLN A 5 -22.92 -27.50 9.58
CA GLN A 5 -22.98 -28.74 8.81
C GLN A 5 -21.73 -28.83 7.90
N PRO A 6 -21.09 -30.00 7.79
CA PRO A 6 -19.95 -30.16 6.90
C PRO A 6 -20.39 -30.02 5.43
N LEU A 7 -19.66 -29.21 4.69
CA LEU A 7 -19.90 -28.92 3.27
C LEU A 7 -19.46 -30.06 2.36
N GLY A 8 -18.43 -30.80 2.77
CA GLY A 8 -17.82 -31.83 1.95
C GLY A 8 -16.62 -32.49 2.62
N SER A 9 -16.02 -33.40 1.88
CA SER A 9 -14.89 -34.22 2.33
C SER A 9 -13.70 -34.10 1.38
N VAL A 10 -12.49 -33.94 1.92
CA VAL A 10 -11.25 -33.96 1.13
C VAL A 10 -11.05 -35.32 0.49
N ILE A 11 -10.94 -35.36 -0.85
CA ILE A 11 -10.78 -36.62 -1.61
C ILE A 11 -9.36 -36.84 -2.10
N GLN A 12 -8.63 -35.77 -2.42
CA GLN A 12 -7.21 -35.81 -2.79
C GLN A 12 -6.59 -34.42 -2.65
N GLY A 13 -5.27 -34.32 -2.80
CA GLY A 13 -4.60 -33.02 -2.79
C GLY A 13 -3.11 -33.11 -2.51
N SER A 14 -2.45 -31.97 -2.65
CA SER A 14 -1.05 -31.77 -2.30
C SER A 14 -0.82 -30.33 -1.84
N LEU A 15 0.33 -30.06 -1.23
CA LEU A 15 0.69 -28.70 -0.84
C LEU A 15 0.81 -27.74 -2.04
N SER A 16 1.23 -28.25 -3.20
CA SER A 16 1.47 -27.42 -4.39
C SER A 16 0.22 -27.21 -5.24
N GLN A 17 -0.63 -28.24 -5.37
CA GLN A 17 -1.85 -28.19 -6.19
C GLN A 17 -3.11 -27.80 -5.40
N GLY A 18 -3.02 -27.76 -4.07
CA GLY A 18 -4.19 -27.57 -3.20
C GLY A 18 -4.90 -28.89 -2.90
N LEU A 19 -6.08 -28.76 -2.29
CA LEU A 19 -6.94 -29.85 -1.85
C LEU A 19 -8.20 -29.89 -2.71
N GLU A 20 -8.54 -31.06 -3.21
CA GLU A 20 -9.81 -31.30 -3.87
C GLU A 20 -10.81 -31.87 -2.87
N VAL A 21 -11.97 -31.23 -2.81
CA VAL A 21 -13.04 -31.56 -1.88
C VAL A 21 -14.28 -31.92 -2.67
N ARG A 22 -14.86 -33.08 -2.36
CA ARG A 22 -16.17 -33.48 -2.90
C ARG A 22 -17.25 -32.93 -1.99
N LEU A 23 -18.17 -32.15 -2.54
CA LEU A 23 -19.30 -31.60 -1.82
C LEU A 23 -20.29 -32.71 -1.44
N HIS A 24 -20.96 -32.53 -0.31
CA HIS A 24 -22.07 -33.39 0.08
C HIS A 24 -23.28 -33.16 -0.84
N PRO A 25 -24.14 -34.18 -1.05
CA PRO A 25 -25.27 -34.08 -1.99
C PRO A 25 -26.24 -32.94 -1.70
N ASP A 26 -26.38 -32.58 -0.42
CA ASP A 26 -27.32 -31.54 0.04
C ASP A 26 -26.76 -30.11 -0.09
N ILE A 27 -25.51 -29.95 -0.56
CA ILE A 27 -24.84 -28.66 -0.68
C ILE A 27 -24.88 -28.21 -2.13
N SER A 28 -25.47 -27.03 -2.36
CA SER A 28 -25.49 -26.44 -3.70
C SER A 28 -24.09 -26.00 -4.11
N VAL A 29 -23.72 -26.37 -5.34
CA VAL A 29 -22.49 -25.90 -5.98
C VAL A 29 -22.55 -24.40 -6.26
N GLU A 30 -23.76 -23.84 -6.42
CA GLU A 30 -23.98 -22.41 -6.68
C GLU A 30 -23.65 -21.52 -5.47
N ASP A 31 -23.71 -22.07 -4.26
CA ASP A 31 -23.34 -21.37 -3.02
C ASP A 31 -21.81 -21.30 -2.82
N MET A 32 -21.05 -22.01 -3.65
CA MET A 32 -19.60 -22.05 -3.61
C MET A 32 -19.02 -20.96 -4.52
N ARG A 33 -18.45 -19.92 -3.91
CA ARG A 33 -17.85 -18.78 -4.62
C ARG A 33 -16.34 -18.79 -4.50
N VAL A 34 -15.65 -18.45 -5.59
CA VAL A 34 -14.19 -18.30 -5.59
C VAL A 34 -13.80 -17.10 -4.71
N GLY A 35 -12.81 -17.30 -3.85
CA GLY A 35 -12.42 -16.37 -2.81
C GLY A 35 -13.11 -16.61 -1.46
N LYS A 36 -14.12 -17.50 -1.39
CA LYS A 36 -14.74 -17.90 -0.12
C LYS A 36 -13.73 -18.64 0.75
N PHE A 37 -13.78 -18.42 2.05
CA PHE A 37 -12.89 -19.05 3.01
C PHE A 37 -13.57 -20.19 3.74
N LEU A 38 -12.89 -21.33 3.80
CA LEU A 38 -13.37 -22.56 4.42
C LEU A 38 -12.32 -23.08 5.39
N VAL A 39 -12.78 -23.83 6.40
CA VAL A 39 -11.91 -24.50 7.37
C VAL A 39 -11.95 -26.00 7.13
N VAL A 40 -10.79 -26.59 6.88
CA VAL A 40 -10.63 -28.05 6.83
C VAL A 40 -10.20 -28.54 8.21
N GLN A 41 -11.01 -29.40 8.83
CA GLN A 41 -10.72 -29.96 10.13
C GLN A 41 -9.85 -31.22 9.98
N GLY A 42 -8.55 -31.07 10.24
CA GLY A 42 -7.63 -32.20 10.37
C GLY A 42 -7.68 -32.82 11.78
N ARG A 43 -6.91 -33.90 11.97
CA ARG A 43 -6.86 -34.62 13.26
C ARG A 43 -6.20 -33.85 14.40
N ARG A 44 -5.19 -33.03 14.09
CA ARG A 44 -4.36 -32.28 15.06
C ARG A 44 -4.37 -30.78 14.82
N SER A 45 -4.70 -30.38 13.61
CA SER A 45 -4.61 -29.01 13.16
C SER A 45 -5.81 -28.74 12.28
N GLN A 46 -6.28 -27.51 12.33
CA GLN A 46 -7.27 -27.01 11.42
C GLN A 46 -6.55 -26.17 10.36
N PHE A 47 -7.05 -26.23 9.13
CA PHE A 47 -6.45 -25.54 8.00
C PHE A 47 -7.43 -24.49 7.49
N PHE A 48 -6.99 -23.25 7.47
CA PHE A 48 -7.74 -22.16 6.85
C PHE A 48 -7.42 -22.16 5.37
N CYS A 49 -8.45 -22.33 4.54
CA CYS A 49 -8.33 -22.53 3.12
C CYS A 49 -9.13 -21.48 2.35
N MET A 50 -8.64 -21.10 1.18
CA MET A 50 -9.38 -20.28 0.22
C MET A 50 -9.87 -21.16 -0.92
N LEU A 51 -11.14 -21.00 -1.30
CA LEU A 51 -11.73 -21.62 -2.48
C LEU A 51 -11.19 -20.94 -3.72
N THR A 52 -10.49 -21.68 -4.57
CA THR A 52 -9.86 -21.17 -5.80
C THR A 52 -10.60 -21.57 -7.05
N ASP A 53 -11.31 -22.69 -7.03
CA ASP A 53 -12.08 -23.17 -8.18
C ASP A 53 -13.26 -24.07 -7.78
N VAL A 54 -14.27 -24.11 -8.65
CA VAL A 54 -15.50 -24.92 -8.49
C VAL A 54 -15.75 -25.66 -9.79
N THR A 55 -15.90 -26.99 -9.70
CA THR A 55 -16.04 -27.88 -10.84
C THR A 55 -17.23 -28.84 -10.67
N LEU A 56 -17.88 -29.19 -11.79
CA LEU A 56 -18.91 -30.21 -11.85
C LEU A 56 -18.34 -31.49 -12.45
N GLY A 57 -18.54 -32.60 -11.76
CA GLY A 57 -18.09 -33.92 -12.16
C GLY A 57 -19.24 -34.91 -12.32
N THR A 58 -18.98 -35.97 -13.07
CA THR A 58 -19.91 -37.10 -13.21
C THR A 58 -19.19 -38.42 -12.94
N GLY A 59 -19.88 -39.37 -12.32
CA GLY A 59 -19.38 -40.73 -12.09
C GLY A 59 -19.54 -41.65 -13.30
N SER A 60 -20.27 -41.22 -14.34
CA SER A 60 -20.52 -42.02 -15.55
C SER A 60 -20.59 -41.16 -16.80
N GLN A 61 -19.82 -41.56 -17.82
CA GLN A 61 -19.84 -40.97 -19.18
C GLN A 61 -21.23 -41.00 -19.83
N ARG A 62 -22.10 -41.94 -19.44
CA ARG A 62 -23.45 -42.05 -19.98
C ARG A 62 -24.33 -40.85 -19.62
N ILE A 63 -24.12 -40.26 -18.45
CA ILE A 63 -24.87 -39.06 -17.99
C ILE A 63 -24.49 -37.85 -18.83
N LEU A 64 -23.21 -37.74 -19.23
CA LEU A 64 -22.73 -36.68 -20.13
C LEU A 64 -23.31 -36.82 -21.53
N ALA A 65 -23.38 -38.06 -22.04
CA ALA A 65 -23.94 -38.32 -23.37
C ALA A 65 -25.47 -38.15 -23.43
N HIS A 66 -26.17 -38.41 -22.31
CA HIS A 66 -27.62 -38.36 -22.22
C HIS A 66 -28.06 -37.73 -20.89
N PRO A 67 -28.05 -36.38 -20.80
CA PRO A 67 -28.52 -35.69 -19.60
C PRO A 67 -30.03 -35.90 -19.38
N PRO A 68 -30.51 -35.93 -18.13
CA PRO A 68 -31.93 -36.07 -17.82
C PRO A 68 -32.74 -34.87 -18.35
N GLU A 69 -33.96 -35.13 -18.82
CA GLU A 69 -34.90 -34.08 -19.23
C GLU A 69 -35.20 -33.11 -18.07
N PRO A 70 -35.34 -31.78 -18.33
CA PRO A 70 -35.63 -30.78 -17.30
C PRO A 70 -36.90 -31.06 -16.47
N SER A 71 -37.88 -31.75 -17.06
CA SER A 71 -39.15 -32.11 -16.43
C SER A 71 -39.06 -33.33 -15.50
N ASN A 72 -37.97 -34.09 -15.56
CA ASN A 72 -37.80 -35.30 -14.76
C ASN A 72 -37.00 -35.02 -13.48
N LEU A 73 -37.65 -34.33 -12.54
CA LEU A 73 -37.06 -33.93 -11.25
C LEU A 73 -36.58 -35.14 -10.43
N PHE A 74 -37.31 -36.26 -10.48
CA PHE A 74 -36.91 -37.48 -9.77
C PHE A 74 -35.57 -38.04 -10.26
N LEU A 75 -35.37 -38.12 -11.58
CA LEU A 75 -34.11 -38.59 -12.14
C LEU A 75 -32.96 -37.62 -11.85
N GLN A 76 -33.23 -36.31 -11.80
CA GLN A 76 -32.25 -35.30 -11.41
C GLN A 76 -31.83 -35.45 -9.94
N GLU A 77 -32.78 -35.63 -9.02
CA GLU A 77 -32.50 -35.86 -7.61
C GLU A 77 -31.74 -37.17 -7.37
N VAL A 78 -32.09 -38.26 -8.06
CA VAL A 78 -31.36 -39.54 -7.95
C VAL A 78 -29.93 -39.40 -8.47
N LEU A 79 -29.74 -38.68 -9.58
CA LEU A 79 -28.40 -38.46 -10.15
C LEU A 79 -27.57 -37.51 -9.28
N ALA A 80 -28.20 -36.50 -8.65
CA ALA A 80 -27.57 -35.62 -7.67
C ALA A 80 -27.09 -36.44 -6.47
N GLY A 81 -25.77 -36.66 -6.37
CA GLY A 81 -25.14 -37.41 -5.28
C GLY A 81 -24.66 -38.81 -5.67
N THR A 82 -25.35 -39.53 -6.57
CA THR A 82 -24.92 -40.87 -7.03
C THR A 82 -24.13 -40.84 -8.35
N GLY A 83 -24.58 -40.02 -9.31
CA GLY A 83 -24.07 -39.98 -10.68
C GLY A 83 -23.42 -38.65 -11.06
N THR A 84 -23.81 -37.55 -10.43
CA THR A 84 -23.22 -36.22 -10.57
C THR A 84 -22.78 -35.71 -9.21
N TYR A 85 -21.69 -34.94 -9.19
CA TYR A 85 -21.13 -34.37 -7.95
C TYR A 85 -20.44 -33.04 -8.24
N GLY A 86 -20.43 -32.15 -7.25
CA GLY A 86 -19.59 -30.96 -7.25
C GLY A 86 -18.26 -31.24 -6.57
N THR A 87 -17.18 -30.73 -7.14
CA THR A 87 -15.87 -30.64 -6.49
C THR A 87 -15.43 -29.19 -6.37
N ILE A 88 -14.74 -28.88 -5.29
CA ILE A 88 -14.12 -27.57 -5.07
C ILE A 88 -12.63 -27.75 -4.83
N ASN A 89 -11.84 -26.83 -5.36
CA ASN A 89 -10.40 -26.76 -5.12
C ASN A 89 -10.11 -25.71 -4.05
N LEU A 90 -9.42 -26.15 -3.00
CA LEU A 90 -9.05 -25.34 -1.85
C LEU A 90 -7.55 -25.17 -1.80
N THR A 91 -7.08 -23.95 -1.63
CA THR A 91 -5.67 -23.68 -1.33
C THR A 91 -5.51 -23.45 0.17
N PRO A 92 -4.79 -24.33 0.90
CA PRO A 92 -4.46 -24.09 2.30
C PRO A 92 -3.57 -22.85 2.45
N MET A 93 -3.98 -21.93 3.32
CA MET A 93 -3.27 -20.68 3.56
C MET A 93 -2.56 -20.67 4.91
N LEU A 94 -3.28 -21.06 5.97
CA LEU A 94 -2.78 -21.07 7.34
C LEU A 94 -3.19 -22.35 8.06
N MET A 95 -2.41 -22.72 9.06
CA MET A 95 -2.67 -23.83 9.96
C MET A 95 -2.76 -23.32 11.39
N PHE A 96 -3.71 -23.82 12.15
CA PHE A 96 -3.86 -23.51 13.57
C PHE A 96 -3.89 -24.79 14.40
N THR A 97 -3.16 -24.75 15.50
CA THR A 97 -3.18 -25.76 16.56
C THR A 97 -3.85 -25.14 17.76
N GLN A 98 -4.87 -25.79 18.30
CA GLN A 98 -5.34 -25.45 19.65
C GLN A 98 -4.25 -25.94 20.60
N GLU A 99 -3.67 -25.06 21.41
CA GLU A 99 -2.88 -25.53 22.55
C GLU A 99 -3.83 -26.36 23.42
N GLU A 100 -3.49 -27.64 23.63
CA GLU A 100 -4.19 -28.48 24.59
C GLU A 100 -4.01 -27.83 25.96
N GLY A 101 -5.02 -27.06 26.39
CA GLY A 101 -5.07 -26.51 27.74
C GLY A 101 -4.84 -27.63 28.73
N GLU A 102 -3.78 -27.49 29.52
CA GLU A 102 -3.32 -28.44 30.54
C GLU A 102 -4.52 -29.03 31.29
N LYS A 103 -4.83 -30.29 30.99
CA LYS A 103 -5.62 -31.13 31.87
C LYS A 103 -4.73 -32.26 32.36
N GLU A 104 -4.75 -32.37 33.69
CA GLU A 104 -4.25 -33.44 34.55
C GLU A 104 -2.83 -33.25 35.07
N GLY A 105 -2.79 -32.87 36.35
CA GLY A 105 -1.58 -32.69 37.11
C GLY A 105 -0.80 -33.98 37.31
N SER A 106 0.51 -33.80 37.44
CA SER A 106 1.31 -34.68 38.27
C SER A 106 2.43 -33.85 38.90
N GLU A 107 2.42 -33.80 40.22
CA GLU A 107 3.57 -33.42 41.02
C GLU A 107 4.79 -34.28 40.61
N LYS A 108 5.92 -33.64 40.28
CA LYS A 108 7.25 -34.00 40.81
C LYS A 108 8.38 -33.10 40.30
N ARG A 109 8.95 -32.39 41.30
CA ARG A 109 10.38 -32.18 41.60
C ARG A 109 11.28 -31.41 40.61
N GLU A 110 11.73 -30.26 41.12
CA GLU A 110 12.98 -29.59 40.79
C GLU A 110 14.20 -30.54 40.77
N LYS A 111 15.08 -30.37 39.77
CA LYS A 111 16.53 -30.12 39.92
C LYS A 111 17.25 -29.93 38.56
N GLY A 112 17.82 -28.74 38.35
CA GLY A 112 19.24 -28.55 38.02
C GLY A 112 19.80 -28.71 36.58
N LYS A 113 20.13 -27.54 35.98
CA LYS A 113 21.30 -27.18 35.12
C LYS A 113 21.52 -27.82 33.73
N GLY A 114 21.66 -26.95 32.72
CA GLY A 114 22.45 -27.20 31.49
C GLY A 114 22.37 -26.07 30.46
N LYS A 115 23.50 -25.39 30.20
CA LYS A 115 23.66 -24.34 29.16
C LYS A 115 23.55 -24.93 27.74
N GLY A 116 22.92 -24.19 26.83
CA GLY A 116 23.04 -24.40 25.38
C GLY A 116 22.59 -23.17 24.60
N LYS A 117 23.54 -22.40 24.06
CA LYS A 117 23.27 -21.33 23.09
C LYS A 117 22.79 -21.98 21.78
N ALA A 118 21.60 -21.61 21.32
CA ALA A 118 21.14 -21.83 19.95
C ALA A 118 20.66 -20.49 19.37
N SER A 119 21.20 -20.15 18.22
CA SER A 119 20.97 -18.96 17.42
C SER A 119 19.51 -18.88 16.94
N THR A 120 18.76 -17.88 17.41
CA THR A 120 17.39 -17.63 16.99
C THR A 120 17.39 -16.75 15.74
N TYR A 121 17.41 -17.37 14.55
CA TYR A 121 16.88 -16.74 13.34
C TYR A 121 15.35 -16.75 13.46
N GLY A 122 14.73 -15.58 13.23
CA GLY A 122 13.33 -15.30 13.50
C GLY A 122 12.36 -16.28 12.84
N SER A 123 11.69 -17.08 13.67
CA SER A 123 10.44 -17.74 13.34
C SER A 123 9.28 -16.84 13.73
N LEU A 124 8.32 -16.70 12.82
CA LEU A 124 7.07 -15.98 12.99
C LEU A 124 6.39 -16.39 14.30
N ALA A 125 6.21 -15.43 15.21
CA ALA A 125 5.20 -15.53 16.25
C ALA A 125 4.21 -14.37 16.01
N VAL A 126 3.10 -14.69 15.34
CA VAL A 126 1.92 -13.81 15.36
C VAL A 126 1.24 -14.11 16.70
N GLN A 127 1.67 -13.47 17.78
CA GLN A 127 0.97 -13.56 19.06
C GLN A 127 -0.29 -12.69 18.97
N SER A 128 -1.38 -13.30 18.49
CA SER A 128 -2.74 -12.75 18.64
C SER A 128 -3.16 -12.87 20.12
N SER A 129 -4.11 -12.05 20.56
CA SER A 129 -4.73 -12.06 21.89
C SER A 129 -5.57 -13.32 22.20
N ALA A 130 -5.41 -14.40 21.42
CA ALA A 130 -6.02 -15.70 21.61
C ALA A 130 -4.92 -16.78 21.67
N ASP A 131 -5.13 -17.82 22.49
CA ASP A 131 -4.25 -19.01 22.70
C ASP A 131 -4.09 -19.90 21.45
N VAL A 132 -3.94 -19.30 20.26
CA VAL A 132 -3.90 -19.96 18.97
C VAL A 132 -2.69 -19.47 18.18
N GLU A 133 -1.74 -20.37 17.94
CA GLU A 133 -0.56 -20.10 17.12
C GLU A 133 -0.90 -20.25 15.62
N LEU A 134 -0.71 -19.17 14.85
CA LEU A 134 -0.86 -19.18 13.40
C LEU A 134 0.43 -19.66 12.74
N LEU A 135 0.35 -20.80 12.05
CA LEU A 135 1.49 -21.43 11.41
C LEU A 135 1.33 -21.46 9.88
N PRO A 136 2.42 -21.30 9.12
CA PRO A 136 2.39 -21.54 7.68
C PRO A 136 2.10 -23.02 7.41
N VAL A 137 1.38 -23.30 6.33
CA VAL A 137 1.01 -24.67 5.98
C VAL A 137 2.25 -25.45 5.53
N LYS A 138 2.59 -26.50 6.29
CA LYS A 138 3.72 -27.41 6.00
C LYS A 138 3.28 -28.86 5.78
N THR A 139 1.99 -29.13 5.93
CA THR A 139 1.39 -30.46 5.80
C THR A 139 -0.04 -30.32 5.29
N ILE A 140 -0.64 -31.43 4.89
CA ILE A 140 -2.02 -31.47 4.41
C ILE A 140 -2.91 -32.27 5.37
N PRO A 141 -4.22 -31.98 5.40
CA PRO A 141 -5.18 -32.81 6.11
C PRO A 141 -5.23 -34.23 5.54
N ALA A 142 -5.70 -35.18 6.34
CA ALA A 142 -5.90 -36.56 5.91
C ALA A 142 -7.07 -36.68 4.92
N HIS A 143 -7.12 -37.77 4.17
CA HIS A 143 -8.29 -38.12 3.36
C HIS A 143 -9.57 -38.10 4.22
N PHE A 144 -10.65 -37.63 3.60
CA PHE A 144 -11.98 -37.50 4.19
C PHE A 144 -12.09 -36.53 5.38
N SER A 145 -11.08 -35.68 5.57
CA SER A 145 -11.19 -34.55 6.50
C SER A 145 -12.37 -33.67 6.08
N GLN A 146 -13.17 -33.27 7.08
CA GLN A 146 -14.41 -32.54 6.87
C GLN A 146 -14.12 -31.04 6.65
N VAL A 147 -14.90 -30.43 5.77
CA VAL A 147 -14.77 -29.02 5.41
C VAL A 147 -15.99 -28.25 5.90
N TYR A 148 -15.75 -27.11 6.53
CA TYR A 148 -16.76 -26.25 7.13
C TYR A 148 -16.63 -24.82 6.61
N ASP A 149 -17.70 -24.04 6.69
CA ASP A 149 -17.61 -22.59 6.54
C ASP A 149 -16.75 -21.97 7.65
N ALA A 150 -15.93 -20.99 7.28
CA ALA A 150 -15.17 -20.20 8.24
C ALA A 150 -16.11 -19.31 9.08
N SER A 151 -15.89 -19.27 10.40
CA SER A 151 -16.66 -18.43 11.31
C SER A 151 -16.05 -17.02 11.46
N ASP A 152 -16.84 -16.05 11.94
CA ASP A 152 -16.35 -14.71 12.28
C ASP A 152 -15.15 -14.75 13.24
N ARG A 153 -15.20 -15.67 14.21
CA ARG A 153 -14.09 -15.87 15.16
C ARG A 153 -12.81 -16.32 14.44
N ASP A 154 -12.90 -17.23 13.48
CA ASP A 154 -11.73 -17.71 12.73
C ASP A 154 -11.08 -16.56 11.95
N PHE A 155 -11.89 -15.70 11.32
CA PHE A 155 -11.41 -14.50 10.62
C PHE A 155 -10.72 -13.51 11.56
N ARG A 156 -11.31 -13.22 12.72
CA ARG A 156 -10.73 -12.27 13.69
C ARG A 156 -9.44 -12.77 14.30
N ILE A 157 -9.30 -14.07 14.52
CA ILE A 157 -8.02 -14.66 14.96
C ILE A 157 -6.91 -14.40 13.92
N ILE A 158 -7.26 -14.48 12.63
CA ILE A 158 -6.30 -14.29 11.53
C ILE A 158 -6.00 -12.80 11.30
N PHE A 159 -7.02 -12.00 11.01
CA PHE A 159 -6.86 -10.60 10.58
C PHE A 159 -6.84 -9.61 11.75
N GLY A 160 -7.15 -10.04 12.96
CA GLY A 160 -7.16 -9.20 14.15
C GLY A 160 -8.43 -8.36 14.32
N TRP A 161 -8.41 -7.57 15.39
CA TRP A 161 -9.48 -6.65 15.77
C TRP A 161 -9.05 -5.20 15.50
N GLU A 162 -9.99 -4.37 15.04
CA GLU A 162 -9.74 -2.94 14.79
C GLU A 162 -9.58 -2.15 16.09
N ASP A 163 -10.16 -2.61 17.19
CA ASP A 163 -10.09 -2.03 18.53
C ASP A 163 -8.96 -2.63 19.40
N ASP A 164 -8.01 -3.34 18.79
CA ASP A 164 -6.84 -3.90 19.49
C ASP A 164 -6.02 -2.77 20.16
N PRO A 165 -5.76 -2.83 21.48
CA PRO A 165 -5.03 -1.79 22.20
C PRO A 165 -3.51 -1.85 21.98
N HIS A 166 -2.98 -2.96 21.46
CA HIS A 166 -1.55 -3.19 21.30
C HIS A 166 -1.09 -3.08 19.84
N ARG A 167 -2.00 -3.29 18.88
CA ARG A 167 -1.69 -3.24 17.44
C ARG A 167 -2.44 -2.11 16.76
N ARG A 168 -1.76 -1.42 15.84
CA ARG A 168 -2.38 -0.37 15.01
C ARG A 168 -3.15 -0.99 13.84
N ASN A 169 -4.14 -1.83 14.15
CA ASN A 169 -5.00 -2.46 13.15
C ASN A 169 -6.02 -1.46 12.58
N PHE A 170 -6.33 -1.57 11.30
CA PHE A 170 -7.31 -0.72 10.64
C PHE A 170 -8.19 -1.52 9.67
N ALA A 171 -9.51 -1.42 9.79
CA ALA A 171 -10.43 -2.16 8.94
C ALA A 171 -10.53 -1.51 7.55
N ILE A 172 -10.08 -2.24 6.53
CA ILE A 172 -10.06 -1.77 5.14
C ILE A 172 -11.30 -2.20 4.34
N GLY A 173 -12.08 -3.15 4.88
CA GLY A 173 -13.23 -3.71 4.19
C GLY A 173 -13.72 -4.99 4.84
N GLN A 174 -14.50 -5.75 4.09
CA GLN A 174 -15.06 -7.05 4.50
C GLN A 174 -14.83 -8.07 3.39
N PRO A 175 -14.73 -9.38 3.68
CA PRO A 175 -14.75 -10.41 2.65
C PRO A 175 -16.05 -10.35 1.84
N ILE A 176 -16.05 -10.91 0.63
CA ILE A 176 -17.23 -10.89 -0.26
C ILE A 176 -18.43 -11.61 0.39
N ASP A 177 -18.17 -12.70 1.10
CA ASP A 177 -19.22 -13.60 1.61
C ASP A 177 -19.49 -13.48 3.12
N MET A 178 -18.84 -12.53 3.81
CA MET A 178 -18.96 -12.37 5.26
C MET A 178 -18.93 -10.91 5.69
N GLU A 179 -19.76 -10.53 6.66
CA GLU A 179 -19.80 -9.17 7.23
C GLU A 179 -18.78 -8.97 8.36
N VAL A 180 -17.55 -9.44 8.15
CA VAL A 180 -16.48 -9.39 9.15
C VAL A 180 -15.41 -8.39 8.72
N PRO A 181 -14.94 -7.48 9.59
CA PRO A 181 -13.86 -6.57 9.24
C PRO A 181 -12.56 -7.31 8.92
N VAL A 182 -11.98 -7.02 7.75
CA VAL A 182 -10.60 -7.38 7.44
C VAL A 182 -9.71 -6.23 7.90
N CYS A 183 -8.91 -6.48 8.93
CA CYS A 183 -7.98 -5.48 9.43
C CYS A 183 -6.60 -5.63 8.76
N LEU A 184 -6.03 -4.49 8.38
CA LEU A 184 -4.66 -4.35 7.95
C LEU A 184 -3.79 -3.99 9.16
N ASP A 185 -2.69 -4.69 9.36
CA ASP A 185 -1.71 -4.38 10.40
C ASP A 185 -0.87 -3.17 9.93
N LEU A 186 -1.17 -1.97 10.44
CA LEU A 186 -0.47 -0.77 10.01
C LEU A 186 0.96 -0.68 10.53
N ASP A 187 1.29 -1.36 11.65
CA ASP A 187 2.66 -1.47 12.13
C ASP A 187 3.52 -2.15 11.07
N ARG A 188 3.06 -3.28 10.56
CA ARG A 188 3.72 -4.01 9.47
C ARG A 188 3.63 -3.29 8.14
N PHE A 189 2.51 -2.60 7.87
CA PHE A 189 2.34 -1.83 6.64
C PHE A 189 3.44 -0.79 6.48
N VAL A 190 3.72 0.01 7.50
CA VAL A 190 4.70 1.10 7.40
C VAL A 190 6.16 0.61 7.43
N GLU A 191 6.42 -0.65 7.79
CA GLU A 191 7.77 -1.22 7.78
C GLU A 191 8.35 -1.39 6.38
N ARG A 192 7.53 -1.56 5.34
CA ARG A 192 7.98 -1.78 3.96
C ARG A 192 7.28 -0.83 3.02
N SER A 193 7.84 -0.63 1.83
CA SER A 193 7.12 0.08 0.77
C SER A 193 5.90 -0.74 0.33
N ASN A 194 4.79 -0.09 0.03
CA ASN A 194 3.53 -0.72 -0.35
C ASN A 194 3.06 -0.19 -1.70
N GLY A 195 2.18 -0.93 -2.36
CA GLY A 195 1.65 -0.57 -3.67
C GLY A 195 0.13 -0.70 -3.73
N ILE A 196 -0.52 0.28 -4.35
CA ILE A 196 -1.95 0.27 -4.69
C ILE A 196 -2.06 0.31 -6.21
N PHE A 197 -2.68 -0.72 -6.77
CA PHE A 197 -2.74 -0.94 -8.21
C PHE A 197 -4.17 -1.09 -8.70
N GLY A 198 -4.44 -0.60 -9.90
CA GLY A 198 -5.75 -0.76 -10.54
C GLY A 198 -5.93 0.16 -11.73
N LYS A 199 -6.72 -0.28 -12.72
CA LYS A 199 -7.08 0.56 -13.87
C LYS A 199 -7.92 1.77 -13.43
N SER A 200 -8.00 2.79 -14.29
CA SER A 200 -8.85 3.96 -14.03
C SER A 200 -10.31 3.57 -13.73
N GLY A 201 -10.94 4.26 -12.78
CA GLY A 201 -12.32 4.03 -12.37
C GLY A 201 -12.58 2.81 -11.47
N THR A 202 -11.54 2.06 -11.06
CA THR A 202 -11.70 0.89 -10.14
C THR A 202 -11.75 1.26 -8.66
N GLY A 203 -11.50 2.53 -8.31
CA GLY A 203 -11.46 2.98 -6.92
C GLY A 203 -10.06 3.04 -6.31
N LYS A 204 -8.99 3.07 -7.11
CA LYS A 204 -7.61 3.23 -6.63
C LYS A 204 -7.44 4.44 -5.70
N SER A 205 -7.88 5.62 -6.11
CA SER A 205 -7.77 6.84 -5.29
C SER A 205 -8.60 6.76 -4.00
N PHE A 206 -9.74 6.04 -4.03
CA PHE A 206 -10.54 5.75 -2.83
C PHE A 206 -9.78 4.85 -1.85
N LEU A 207 -9.18 3.77 -2.35
CA LEU A 207 -8.33 2.86 -1.56
C LEU A 207 -7.14 3.61 -0.95
N THR A 208 -6.46 4.44 -1.74
CA THR A 208 -5.36 5.28 -1.26
C THR A 208 -5.81 6.19 -0.14
N ARG A 209 -6.95 6.90 -0.32
CA ARG A 209 -7.49 7.81 0.71
C ARG A 209 -7.89 7.08 1.98
N LEU A 210 -8.52 5.90 1.85
CA LEU A 210 -8.91 5.05 2.98
C LEU A 210 -7.69 4.64 3.81
N LEU A 211 -6.61 4.18 3.17
CA LEU A 211 -5.40 3.76 3.87
C LEU A 211 -4.66 4.94 4.48
N LEU A 212 -4.55 6.07 3.77
CA LEU A 212 -3.96 7.29 4.32
C LEU A 212 -4.73 7.79 5.54
N ALA A 213 -6.07 7.75 5.51
CA ALA A 213 -6.88 8.10 6.66
C ALA A 213 -6.64 7.14 7.85
N GLY A 214 -6.53 5.84 7.58
CA GLY A 214 -6.18 4.85 8.60
C GLY A 214 -4.80 5.05 9.22
N THR A 215 -3.78 5.38 8.40
CA THR A 215 -2.42 5.65 8.92
C THR A 215 -2.36 6.92 9.76
N ILE A 216 -3.15 7.95 9.42
CA ILE A 216 -3.30 9.17 10.25
C ILE A 216 -4.00 8.83 11.55
N GLN A 217 -5.19 8.23 11.48
CA GLN A 217 -6.03 7.94 12.65
C GLN A 217 -5.31 7.09 13.69
N ARG A 218 -4.56 6.08 13.26
CA ARG A 218 -3.80 5.19 14.14
C ARG A 218 -2.41 5.70 14.50
N GLY A 219 -2.01 6.86 13.99
CA GLY A 219 -0.67 7.40 14.18
C GLY A 219 0.43 6.42 13.71
N ALA A 220 0.19 5.69 12.62
CA ALA A 220 1.09 4.65 12.12
C ALA A 220 2.41 5.25 11.61
N ALA A 221 2.30 6.30 10.79
CA ALA A 221 3.38 7.06 10.19
C ALA A 221 2.91 8.48 9.84
N VAL A 222 3.86 9.40 9.69
CA VAL A 222 3.64 10.69 9.03
C VAL A 222 3.55 10.47 7.54
N ASN A 223 2.60 11.13 6.87
CA ASN A 223 2.37 10.95 5.44
C ASN A 223 2.87 12.19 4.69
N LEU A 224 3.66 11.99 3.63
CA LEU A 224 3.94 12.99 2.61
C LEU A 224 3.30 12.53 1.30
N ILE A 225 2.37 13.30 0.76
CA ILE A 225 1.58 12.91 -0.42
C ILE A 225 1.89 13.87 -1.55
N PHE A 226 2.42 13.36 -2.67
CA PHE A 226 2.52 14.10 -3.92
C PHE A 226 1.23 13.90 -4.72
N ASP A 227 0.30 14.84 -4.58
CA ASP A 227 -1.08 14.75 -5.09
C ASP A 227 -1.18 15.34 -6.50
N MET A 228 -0.82 14.53 -7.49
CA MET A 228 -0.75 14.94 -8.90
C MET A 228 -2.14 15.30 -9.44
N HIS A 229 -3.15 14.50 -9.12
CA HIS A 229 -4.53 14.72 -9.56
C HIS A 229 -5.37 15.54 -8.57
N SER A 230 -4.77 15.93 -7.45
CA SER A 230 -5.39 16.77 -6.44
C SER A 230 -6.66 16.12 -5.84
N GLU A 231 -6.60 14.81 -5.57
CA GLU A 231 -7.70 13.96 -5.13
C GLU A 231 -7.73 13.69 -3.62
N TYR A 232 -6.66 13.98 -2.89
CA TYR A 232 -6.50 13.59 -1.48
C TYR A 232 -6.62 14.76 -0.52
N GLY A 233 -6.21 15.96 -0.94
CA GLY A 233 -6.14 17.15 -0.08
C GLY A 233 -7.48 17.60 0.52
N TRP A 234 -8.37 18.12 -0.32
CA TRP A 234 -9.58 18.84 0.12
C TRP A 234 -10.91 18.17 -0.23
N GLU A 235 -11.33 18.20 -1.50
CA GLU A 235 -12.55 17.53 -1.98
C GLU A 235 -12.27 16.93 -3.35
N ALA A 236 -12.68 15.67 -3.54
CA ALA A 236 -12.64 15.02 -4.84
C ALA A 236 -14.06 14.75 -5.34
N VAL A 237 -14.23 14.75 -6.67
CA VAL A 237 -15.48 14.36 -7.29
C VAL A 237 -15.58 12.83 -7.27
N SER A 238 -16.70 12.30 -6.81
CA SER A 238 -16.98 10.87 -6.87
C SER A 238 -17.47 10.51 -8.27
N GLU A 239 -16.84 9.52 -8.90
CA GLU A 239 -17.24 9.01 -10.22
C GLU A 239 -18.53 8.15 -10.11
N GLY A 240 -19.69 8.81 -10.21
CA GLY A 240 -21.01 8.18 -10.17
C GLY A 240 -22.03 8.82 -11.12
N LYS A 241 -23.21 8.19 -11.26
CA LYS A 241 -24.34 8.74 -12.06
C LYS A 241 -24.89 10.05 -11.48
N GLN A 242 -24.64 10.31 -10.19
CA GLN A 242 -24.98 11.55 -9.50
C GLN A 242 -23.70 12.26 -9.06
N PHE A 243 -23.65 13.58 -9.26
CA PHE A 243 -22.56 14.41 -8.78
C PHE A 243 -22.55 14.38 -7.25
N SER A 244 -21.49 13.82 -6.66
CA SER A 244 -21.26 13.82 -5.21
C SER A 244 -19.78 14.10 -4.95
N THR A 245 -19.49 14.82 -3.87
CA THR A 245 -18.13 15.10 -3.43
C THR A 245 -17.75 14.20 -2.27
N VAL A 246 -16.46 13.90 -2.16
CA VAL A 246 -15.89 13.10 -1.07
C VAL A 246 -14.86 13.93 -0.31
N LYS A 247 -14.86 13.78 1.02
CA LYS A 247 -14.00 14.57 1.90
C LYS A 247 -12.55 14.16 1.78
N GLY A 248 -11.67 15.13 1.62
CA GLY A 248 -10.22 14.95 1.63
C GLY A 248 -9.65 14.84 3.04
N LEU A 249 -8.37 14.53 3.13
CA LEU A 249 -7.66 14.32 4.39
C LEU A 249 -7.61 15.59 5.25
N ARG A 250 -7.48 16.77 4.63
CA ARG A 250 -7.47 18.06 5.35
C ARG A 250 -8.81 18.37 6.02
N GLN A 251 -9.91 17.90 5.44
CA GLN A 251 -11.24 18.03 6.03
C GLN A 251 -11.47 17.03 7.17
N LEU A 252 -10.91 15.83 7.07
CA LEU A 252 -11.03 14.80 8.12
C LEU A 252 -10.09 15.03 9.31
N PHE A 253 -8.93 15.64 9.08
CA PHE A 253 -7.88 15.79 10.09
C PHE A 253 -7.32 17.21 10.11
N PRO A 254 -8.14 18.21 10.46
CA PRO A 254 -7.81 19.60 10.22
C PRO A 254 -6.58 20.10 10.98
N GLY A 255 -6.36 19.58 12.19
CA GLY A 255 -5.19 19.92 13.00
C GLY A 255 -3.92 19.13 12.66
N GLN A 256 -4.02 18.07 11.85
CA GLN A 256 -2.90 17.14 11.60
C GLN A 256 -2.38 17.20 10.15
N VAL A 257 -3.22 17.60 9.20
CA VAL A 257 -2.87 17.66 7.77
C VAL A 257 -2.56 19.11 7.37
N GLN A 258 -1.41 19.33 6.74
CA GLN A 258 -1.01 20.59 6.14
C GLN A 258 -0.98 20.49 4.62
N MET A 259 -1.59 21.48 3.97
CA MET A 259 -1.65 21.59 2.52
C MET A 259 -0.55 22.54 2.03
N PHE A 260 0.25 22.08 1.08
CA PHE A 260 1.17 22.90 0.28
C PHE A 260 0.71 22.87 -1.17
N THR A 261 0.68 24.01 -1.85
CA THR A 261 0.23 24.11 -3.25
C THR A 261 1.26 24.74 -4.15
N LEU A 262 1.46 24.13 -5.32
CA LEU A 262 2.27 24.65 -6.42
C LEU A 262 1.47 25.56 -7.38
N ASP A 263 0.15 25.66 -7.19
CA ASP A 263 -0.75 26.52 -7.98
C ASP A 263 -1.82 27.16 -7.08
N PRO A 264 -1.46 28.23 -6.33
CA PRO A 264 -2.34 28.86 -5.35
C PRO A 264 -3.68 29.30 -5.94
N GLU A 265 -3.69 29.80 -7.18
CA GLU A 265 -4.92 30.24 -7.84
C GLU A 265 -5.90 29.09 -8.09
N ALA A 266 -5.39 27.92 -8.54
CA ALA A 266 -6.23 26.75 -8.77
C ALA A 266 -6.77 26.19 -7.45
N THR A 267 -5.93 26.12 -6.42
CA THR A 267 -6.27 25.65 -5.08
C THR A 267 -7.33 26.53 -4.41
N GLN A 268 -7.20 27.86 -4.50
CA GLN A 268 -8.19 28.81 -3.98
C GLN A 268 -9.54 28.68 -4.70
N ARG A 269 -9.54 28.46 -6.03
CA ARG A 269 -10.78 28.22 -6.81
C ARG A 269 -11.53 26.97 -6.36
N ARG A 270 -10.84 25.98 -5.78
CA ARG A 270 -11.45 24.77 -5.18
C ARG A 270 -11.95 24.97 -3.75
N GLY A 271 -11.77 26.16 -3.18
CA GLY A 271 -12.25 26.51 -1.84
C GLY A 271 -11.26 26.25 -0.71
N VAL A 272 -10.03 25.83 -1.00
CA VAL A 272 -8.98 25.64 0.03
C VAL A 272 -8.36 27.00 0.35
N ARG A 273 -8.56 27.50 1.57
CA ARG A 273 -8.14 28.86 1.97
C ARG A 273 -6.84 28.91 2.77
N ASP A 274 -6.44 27.79 3.34
CA ASP A 274 -5.33 27.67 4.28
C ASP A 274 -4.14 26.89 3.72
N ALA A 275 -4.15 26.61 2.41
CA ALA A 275 -3.01 25.99 1.74
C ALA A 275 -1.82 26.96 1.69
N GLN A 276 -0.64 26.47 2.08
CA GLN A 276 0.61 27.21 2.01
C GLN A 276 1.16 27.16 0.60
N GLU A 277 1.62 28.31 0.10
CA GLU A 277 2.25 28.36 -1.22
C GLU A 277 3.61 27.65 -1.17
N LEU A 278 3.92 26.87 -2.20
CA LEU A 278 5.19 26.18 -2.35
C LEU A 278 5.90 26.68 -3.61
N TYR A 279 7.04 27.32 -3.41
CA TYR A 279 7.91 27.74 -4.50
C TYR A 279 9.26 27.05 -4.42
N ILE A 280 9.83 26.72 -5.58
CA ILE A 280 11.18 26.16 -5.70
C ILE A 280 12.03 27.18 -6.44
N SER A 281 13.11 27.61 -5.82
CA SER A 281 14.04 28.55 -6.44
C SER A 281 15.13 27.82 -7.23
N PHE A 282 15.63 28.44 -8.30
CA PHE A 282 16.67 27.82 -9.14
C PHE A 282 17.96 27.47 -8.39
N ASP A 283 18.28 28.20 -7.32
CA ASP A 283 19.43 27.91 -6.45
C ASP A 283 19.27 26.63 -5.61
N GLN A 284 18.06 26.07 -5.56
CA GLN A 284 17.77 24.79 -4.89
C GLN A 284 17.85 23.60 -5.84
N ILE A 285 18.04 23.81 -7.14
CA ILE A 285 18.14 22.74 -8.14
C ILE A 285 19.61 22.39 -8.38
N ASP A 286 19.96 21.13 -8.10
CA ASP A 286 21.26 20.56 -8.40
C ASP A 286 21.27 19.88 -9.79
N VAL A 287 22.47 19.65 -10.34
CA VAL A 287 22.62 18.97 -11.64
C VAL A 287 22.06 17.55 -11.60
N GLU A 288 22.15 16.87 -10.46
CA GLU A 288 21.57 15.55 -10.32
C GLU A 288 20.03 15.58 -10.37
N ASP A 289 19.38 16.67 -9.95
CA ASP A 289 17.93 16.82 -10.07
C ASP A 289 17.53 16.92 -11.56
N LEU A 290 18.32 17.63 -12.37
CA LEU A 290 18.14 17.72 -13.82
C LEU A 290 18.38 16.37 -14.51
N ASN A 291 19.32 15.57 -14.01
CA ASN A 291 19.55 14.22 -14.53
C ASN A 291 18.33 13.33 -14.34
N LEU A 292 17.61 13.47 -13.22
CA LEU A 292 16.38 12.70 -12.94
C LEU A 292 15.23 13.06 -13.89
N VAL A 293 15.21 14.27 -14.45
CA VAL A 293 14.19 14.72 -15.42
C VAL A 293 14.75 14.86 -16.84
N ARG A 294 15.89 14.23 -17.13
CA ARG A 294 16.58 14.37 -18.42
C ARG A 294 15.71 13.99 -19.62
N GLY A 295 14.87 12.96 -19.49
CA GLY A 295 13.96 12.51 -20.53
C GLY A 295 12.92 13.58 -20.88
N GLU A 296 12.27 14.14 -19.86
CA GLU A 296 11.23 15.18 -20.03
C GLU A 296 11.80 16.50 -20.56
N LEU A 297 13.04 16.83 -20.17
CA LEU A 297 13.75 17.99 -20.71
C LEU A 297 14.43 17.72 -22.07
N ASN A 298 14.56 16.46 -22.48
CA ASN A 298 15.38 16.02 -23.61
C ASN A 298 16.84 16.53 -23.49
N LEU A 299 17.47 16.29 -22.34
CA LEU A 299 18.87 16.63 -22.07
C LEU A 299 19.78 15.50 -22.55
N SER A 300 20.85 15.85 -23.28
CA SER A 300 21.94 14.93 -23.62
C SER A 300 22.93 14.80 -22.45
N GLU A 301 23.75 13.75 -22.47
CA GLU A 301 24.85 13.60 -21.49
C GLU A 301 25.81 14.81 -21.55
N ALA A 302 26.15 15.28 -22.75
CA ALA A 302 26.93 16.51 -22.93
C ALA A 302 26.26 17.74 -22.30
N SER A 303 24.92 17.82 -22.30
CA SER A 303 24.21 18.94 -21.64
C SER A 303 24.39 18.88 -20.11
N LEU A 304 24.38 17.68 -19.53
CA LEU A 304 24.61 17.48 -18.09
C LEU A 304 26.06 17.76 -17.70
N GLU A 305 27.04 17.35 -18.52
CA GLU A 305 28.45 17.69 -18.31
C GLU A 305 28.69 19.20 -18.30
N ASN A 306 28.10 19.92 -19.27
CA ASN A 306 28.16 21.38 -19.29
C ASN A 306 27.45 22.02 -18.08
N ALA A 307 26.37 21.41 -17.59
CA ALA A 307 25.70 21.85 -16.36
C ALA A 307 26.63 21.70 -15.13
N ILE A 308 27.45 20.64 -15.07
CA ILE A 308 28.47 20.47 -14.01
C ILE A 308 29.53 21.58 -14.10
N ILE A 309 30.03 21.89 -15.30
CA ILE A 309 31.03 22.96 -15.50
C ILE A 309 30.45 24.31 -15.03
N LEU A 310 29.22 24.63 -15.40
CA LEU A 310 28.53 25.86 -14.97
C LEU A 310 28.30 25.90 -13.45
N ARG A 311 27.91 24.77 -12.83
CA ARG A 311 27.73 24.66 -11.38
C ARG A 311 29.04 24.85 -10.62
N ASN A 312 30.14 24.33 -11.14
CA ASN A 312 31.46 24.49 -10.52
C ASN A 312 31.95 25.95 -10.56
N GLU A 313 31.63 26.68 -11.64
CA GLU A 313 32.01 28.10 -11.76
C GLU A 313 31.10 29.02 -10.96
N PHE A 314 29.78 28.87 -11.12
CA PHE A 314 28.79 29.83 -10.63
C PHE A 314 28.06 29.38 -9.35
N GLY A 315 28.48 28.26 -8.77
CA GLY A 315 27.88 27.70 -7.56
C GLY A 315 26.39 27.41 -7.72
N LYS A 316 25.59 27.73 -6.69
CA LYS A 316 24.14 27.51 -6.70
C LYS A 316 23.38 28.41 -7.69
N SER A 317 23.92 29.58 -8.01
CA SER A 317 23.30 30.54 -8.93
C SER A 317 23.49 30.20 -10.42
N TRP A 318 24.08 29.05 -10.75
CA TRP A 318 24.46 28.70 -12.12
C TRP A 318 23.30 28.71 -13.12
N ILE A 319 22.10 28.25 -12.72
CA ILE A 319 20.92 28.27 -13.60
C ILE A 319 20.49 29.71 -13.88
N ASN A 320 20.38 30.54 -12.83
CA ASN A 320 20.06 31.96 -12.97
C ASN A 320 21.05 32.66 -13.90
N ARG A 321 22.36 32.43 -13.69
CA ARG A 321 23.41 33.01 -14.53
C ARG A 321 23.24 32.55 -15.97
N LEU A 322 23.12 31.24 -16.21
CA LEU A 322 22.96 30.69 -17.56
C LEU A 322 21.73 31.28 -18.28
N LEU A 323 20.58 31.39 -17.61
CA LEU A 323 19.36 31.95 -18.22
C LEU A 323 19.52 33.43 -18.62
N THR A 324 20.40 34.16 -17.95
CA THR A 324 20.70 35.58 -18.27
C THR A 324 21.89 35.78 -19.21
N MET A 325 22.70 34.75 -19.45
CA MET A 325 23.90 34.88 -20.28
C MET A 325 23.56 35.16 -21.75
N THR A 326 24.25 36.13 -22.33
CA THR A 326 24.19 36.43 -23.77
C THR A 326 24.98 35.40 -24.58
N ASN A 327 24.74 35.37 -25.90
CA ASN A 327 25.50 34.51 -26.82
C ASN A 327 27.01 34.82 -26.83
N GLU A 328 27.40 36.07 -26.56
CA GLU A 328 28.79 36.52 -26.45
C GLU A 328 29.43 36.01 -25.16
N GLU A 329 28.75 36.17 -24.02
CA GLU A 329 29.21 35.63 -22.73
C GLU A 329 29.33 34.10 -22.75
N ILE A 330 28.43 33.39 -23.44
CA ILE A 330 28.53 31.94 -23.62
C ILE A 330 29.76 31.57 -24.45
N GLN A 331 30.07 32.35 -25.50
CA GLN A 331 31.26 32.12 -26.33
C GLN A 331 32.54 32.26 -25.50
N GLU A 332 32.68 33.37 -24.76
CA GLU A 332 33.83 33.65 -23.91
C GLU A 332 34.02 32.58 -22.82
N PHE A 333 32.91 32.13 -22.21
CA PHE A 333 32.91 31.05 -21.23
C PHE A 333 33.44 29.73 -21.83
N CYS A 334 32.99 29.39 -23.04
CA CYS A 334 33.41 28.15 -23.73
C CYS A 334 34.90 28.16 -24.06
N GLU A 335 35.43 29.29 -24.53
CA GLU A 335 36.85 29.46 -24.85
C GLU A 335 37.75 29.30 -23.61
N THR A 336 37.26 29.73 -22.45
CA THR A 336 38.02 29.68 -21.19
C THR A 336 37.94 28.32 -20.49
N LYS A 337 36.80 27.62 -20.55
CA LYS A 337 36.49 26.45 -19.71
C LYS A 337 36.31 25.14 -20.49
N MET A 338 36.66 25.09 -21.78
CA MET A 338 36.49 23.94 -22.68
C MET A 338 35.04 23.43 -22.76
N GLY A 339 34.07 24.35 -22.71
CA GLY A 339 32.65 24.04 -22.91
C GLY A 339 32.26 24.00 -24.39
N SER A 340 31.25 23.21 -24.74
CA SER A 340 30.69 23.20 -26.10
C SER A 340 29.62 24.28 -26.22
N LYS A 341 29.87 25.33 -27.02
CA LYS A 341 28.92 26.44 -27.22
C LYS A 341 27.52 25.95 -27.62
N SER A 342 27.45 25.04 -28.58
CA SER A 342 26.19 24.48 -29.06
C SER A 342 25.44 23.72 -27.95
N SER A 343 26.17 23.02 -27.08
CA SER A 343 25.60 22.28 -25.95
C SER A 343 25.13 23.20 -24.83
N ILE A 344 25.89 24.25 -24.48
CA ILE A 344 25.47 25.25 -23.49
C ILE A 344 24.24 26.02 -23.97
N MET A 345 24.22 26.45 -25.23
CA MET A 345 23.06 27.11 -25.82
C MET A 345 21.84 26.16 -25.86
N ALA A 346 22.04 24.87 -26.13
CA ALA A 346 20.97 23.89 -26.06
C ALA A 346 20.44 23.73 -24.62
N LEU A 347 21.33 23.59 -23.64
CA LEU A 347 20.99 23.54 -22.22
C LEU A 347 20.19 24.77 -21.79
N GLN A 348 20.66 25.98 -22.14
CA GLN A 348 19.98 27.24 -21.85
C GLN A 348 18.54 27.21 -22.38
N ARG A 349 18.34 26.89 -23.67
CA ARG A 349 16.99 26.77 -24.27
C ARG A 349 16.11 25.74 -23.57
N LYS A 350 16.67 24.60 -23.15
CA LYS A 350 15.91 23.57 -22.43
C LYS A 350 15.53 24.02 -21.02
N LEU A 351 16.43 24.72 -20.31
CA LEU A 351 16.17 25.23 -18.97
C LEU A 351 15.22 26.43 -18.97
N THR A 352 15.07 27.17 -20.07
CA THR A 352 14.02 28.20 -20.19
C THR A 352 12.63 27.62 -19.95
N ARG A 353 12.37 26.36 -20.34
CA ARG A 353 11.11 25.66 -20.03
C ARG A 353 10.83 25.54 -18.54
N LEU A 354 11.87 25.53 -17.69
CA LEU A 354 11.69 25.52 -16.24
C LEU A 354 11.25 26.89 -15.72
N ALA A 355 11.63 27.98 -16.39
CA ALA A 355 11.19 29.32 -16.04
C ALA A 355 9.69 29.55 -16.30
N ASP A 356 9.11 28.79 -17.22
CA ASP A 356 7.67 28.84 -17.52
C ASP A 356 6.81 28.08 -16.48
N ILE A 357 7.43 27.32 -15.58
CA ILE A 357 6.72 26.57 -14.54
C ILE A 357 6.30 27.53 -13.42
N LYS A 358 5.01 27.55 -13.06
CA LYS A 358 4.43 28.56 -12.15
C LYS A 358 5.09 28.64 -10.77
N TYR A 359 5.47 27.48 -10.21
CA TYR A 359 6.08 27.42 -8.88
C TYR A 359 7.58 27.71 -8.87
N MET A 360 8.20 27.88 -10.04
CA MET A 360 9.63 28.19 -10.14
C MET A 360 9.89 29.68 -9.90
N LYS A 361 10.92 29.99 -9.12
CA LYS A 361 11.37 31.37 -8.84
C LYS A 361 12.86 31.52 -9.11
N ALA A 362 13.29 32.72 -9.48
CA ALA A 362 14.71 33.02 -9.65
C ALA A 362 15.47 32.87 -8.32
N ALA A 363 14.96 33.48 -7.27
CA ALA A 363 15.44 33.36 -5.91
C ALA A 363 14.27 33.53 -4.95
N SER A 364 14.36 32.92 -3.76
CA SER A 364 13.38 33.05 -2.69
C SER A 364 14.13 33.23 -1.36
N GLY A 365 13.67 34.16 -0.51
CA GLY A 365 14.18 34.29 0.86
C GLY A 365 13.73 33.16 1.78
N THR A 366 12.71 32.41 1.35
CA THR A 366 12.09 31.31 2.11
C THR A 366 12.44 29.97 1.47
N ASN A 367 12.91 29.02 2.28
CA ASN A 367 13.11 27.62 1.87
C ASN A 367 11.89 26.79 2.27
N TYR A 368 10.94 26.65 1.36
CA TYR A 368 9.70 25.92 1.59
C TYR A 368 9.91 24.41 1.80
N ILE A 369 10.96 23.82 1.21
CA ILE A 369 11.29 22.40 1.46
C ILE A 369 11.69 22.19 2.92
N GLN A 370 12.37 23.18 3.52
CA GLN A 370 12.69 23.13 4.95
C GLN A 370 11.44 23.26 5.83
N GLN A 371 10.42 23.99 5.39
CA GLN A 371 9.12 24.06 6.09
C GLN A 371 8.38 22.71 6.02
N ILE A 372 8.38 22.04 4.87
CA ILE A 372 7.85 20.67 4.73
C ILE A 372 8.56 19.72 5.71
N LEU A 373 9.89 19.80 5.78
CA LEU A 373 10.67 18.98 6.73
C LEU A 373 10.32 19.27 8.19
N ALA A 374 10.14 20.55 8.54
CA ALA A 374 9.73 20.95 9.89
C ALA A 374 8.32 20.44 10.23
N ALA A 375 7.37 20.55 9.30
CA ALA A 375 6.02 20.03 9.47
C ALA A 375 6.02 18.51 9.72
N ILE A 376 6.83 17.76 8.96
CA ILE A 376 7.00 16.32 9.14
C ILE A 376 7.59 16.00 10.52
N ASP A 377 8.55 16.77 11.01
CA ASP A 377 9.16 16.60 12.33
C ASP A 377 8.17 16.86 13.47
N ASP A 378 7.30 17.85 13.30
CA ASP A 378 6.18 18.16 14.19
C ASP A 378 5.05 17.11 14.14
N GLY A 379 5.19 16.08 13.30
CA GLY A 379 4.21 15.00 13.14
C GLY A 379 3.01 15.39 12.28
N LYS A 380 3.09 16.47 11.51
CA LYS A 380 2.04 16.86 10.56
C LYS A 380 2.16 16.07 9.27
N HIS A 381 1.02 15.60 8.77
CA HIS A 381 0.93 14.99 7.46
C HIS A 381 0.91 16.10 6.40
N VAL A 382 1.69 15.93 5.34
CA VAL A 382 1.89 16.95 4.31
C VAL A 382 1.28 16.47 3.00
N VAL A 383 0.42 17.29 2.40
CA VAL A 383 -0.10 17.09 1.04
C VAL A 383 0.49 18.17 0.15
N VAL A 384 1.21 17.78 -0.88
CA VAL A 384 1.73 18.66 -1.93
C VAL A 384 0.79 18.56 -3.13
N GLU A 385 -0.05 19.57 -3.32
CA GLU A 385 -1.02 19.67 -4.39
C GLU A 385 -0.40 20.33 -5.63
N PHE A 386 -0.55 19.70 -6.79
CA PHE A 386 -0.01 20.20 -8.06
C PHE A 386 -1.00 21.07 -8.83
N GLY A 387 -2.30 21.01 -8.54
CA GLY A 387 -3.32 21.86 -9.17
C GLY A 387 -3.28 21.77 -10.69
N SER A 388 -3.16 22.90 -11.39
CA SER A 388 -3.05 22.92 -12.86
C SER A 388 -1.64 22.59 -13.37
N GLN A 389 -0.66 22.39 -12.48
CA GLN A 389 0.72 22.00 -12.81
C GLN A 389 0.90 20.48 -12.87
N SER A 390 -0.11 19.75 -13.34
CA SER A 390 -0.06 18.29 -13.51
C SER A 390 0.72 17.83 -14.74
N ASN A 391 1.51 18.72 -15.38
CA ASN A 391 2.39 18.30 -16.47
C ASN A 391 3.54 17.46 -15.88
N MET A 392 3.99 16.46 -16.65
CA MET A 392 4.94 15.46 -16.14
C MET A 392 6.26 16.08 -15.69
N LEU A 393 6.79 17.07 -16.43
CA LEU A 393 8.04 17.75 -16.08
C LEU A 393 7.96 18.45 -14.72
N ALA A 394 6.91 19.25 -14.50
CA ALA A 394 6.65 19.97 -13.26
C ALA A 394 6.47 18.99 -12.09
N TYR A 395 5.66 17.96 -12.30
CA TYR A 395 5.43 16.91 -11.31
C TYR A 395 6.73 16.21 -10.91
N MET A 396 7.48 15.70 -11.88
CA MET A 396 8.72 14.98 -11.62
C MET A 396 9.79 15.86 -11.00
N LEU A 397 9.93 17.12 -11.45
CA LEU A 397 10.95 18.03 -10.92
C LEU A 397 10.72 18.33 -9.44
N ALA A 398 9.53 18.80 -9.07
CA ALA A 398 9.24 19.13 -7.67
C ALA A 398 9.37 17.89 -6.76
N THR A 399 8.79 16.76 -7.19
CA THR A 399 8.78 15.51 -6.45
C THR A 399 10.20 14.98 -6.22
N ASN A 400 11.07 15.00 -7.23
CA ASN A 400 12.46 14.56 -7.11
C ASN A 400 13.31 15.49 -6.22
N VAL A 401 13.18 16.81 -6.40
CA VAL A 401 13.92 17.79 -5.58
C VAL A 401 13.55 17.63 -4.10
N ILE A 402 12.25 17.55 -3.78
CA ILE A 402 11.76 17.38 -2.41
C ILE A 402 12.24 16.04 -1.84
N ALA A 403 12.07 14.93 -2.59
CA ALA A 403 12.48 13.60 -2.14
C ALA A 403 13.99 13.50 -1.86
N ARG A 404 14.85 14.14 -2.67
CA ARG A 404 16.30 14.19 -2.43
C ARG A 404 16.66 14.91 -1.14
N ARG A 405 16.00 16.03 -0.83
CA ARG A 405 16.22 16.76 0.44
C ARG A 405 15.72 15.95 1.65
N ILE A 406 14.58 15.28 1.51
CA ILE A 406 14.04 14.38 2.56
C ILE A 406 14.99 13.22 2.83
N HIS A 407 15.45 12.54 1.78
CA HIS A 407 16.43 11.47 1.91
C HIS A 407 17.66 11.93 2.68
N ALA A 408 18.28 13.05 2.26
CA ALA A 408 19.46 13.60 2.94
C ALA A 408 19.19 13.95 4.42
N SER A 409 17.99 14.46 4.74
CA SER A 409 17.59 14.78 6.12
C SER A 409 17.40 13.52 6.96
N TYR A 410 16.68 12.52 6.44
CA TYR A 410 16.38 11.28 7.16
C TYR A 410 17.61 10.41 7.39
N VAL A 411 18.53 10.33 6.43
CA VAL A 411 19.83 9.66 6.61
C VAL A 411 20.58 10.29 7.79
N LYS A 412 20.69 11.63 7.83
CA LYS A 412 21.36 12.33 8.93
C LYS A 412 20.69 12.10 10.28
N LYS A 413 19.36 12.09 10.34
CA LYS A 413 18.61 11.85 11.59
C LYS A 413 18.77 10.42 12.07
N ALA A 414 18.69 9.45 11.17
CA ALA A 414 18.90 8.05 11.50
C ALA A 414 20.34 7.77 11.95
N ASP A 415 21.34 8.36 11.30
CA ASP A 415 22.74 8.26 11.72
C ASP A 415 22.94 8.85 13.13
N ARG A 416 22.31 10.00 13.41
CA ARG A 416 22.32 10.60 14.75
C ARG A 416 21.68 9.66 15.78
N TYR A 417 20.51 9.10 15.49
CA TYR A 417 19.84 8.13 16.36
C TYR A 417 20.70 6.89 16.61
N LEU A 418 21.39 6.37 15.59
CA LEU A 418 22.29 5.22 15.74
C LEU A 418 23.49 5.54 16.63
N GLN A 419 24.00 6.77 16.59
CA GLN A 419 25.09 7.24 17.43
C GLN A 419 24.65 7.46 18.88
N THR A 420 23.53 8.16 19.09
CA THR A 420 23.08 8.54 20.44
C THR A 420 22.30 7.43 21.15
N LYS A 421 21.58 6.60 20.38
CA LYS A 421 20.62 5.59 20.86
C LYS A 421 19.51 6.15 21.74
N ASN A 422 19.31 7.47 21.73
CA ASN A 422 18.26 8.14 22.48
C ASN A 422 16.94 8.07 21.70
N VAL A 423 15.86 7.66 22.37
CA VAL A 423 14.53 7.54 21.74
C VAL A 423 14.05 8.87 21.16
N VAL A 424 14.43 10.00 21.76
CA VAL A 424 14.08 11.36 21.29
C VAL A 424 14.70 11.69 19.94
N ASP A 425 15.88 11.13 19.62
CA ASP A 425 16.54 11.34 18.33
C ASP A 425 15.98 10.43 17.22
N ARG A 426 15.09 9.48 17.57
CA ARG A 426 14.53 8.53 16.61
C ARG A 426 13.70 9.28 15.57
N PRO A 427 14.01 9.15 14.26
CA PRO A 427 13.19 9.73 13.21
C PRO A 427 11.77 9.18 13.29
N ARG A 428 10.77 10.04 13.06
CA ARG A 428 9.39 9.59 12.89
C ARG A 428 9.30 8.71 11.64
N GLN A 429 8.45 7.68 11.69
CA GLN A 429 8.18 6.88 10.51
C GLN A 429 7.51 7.75 9.45
N LEU A 430 8.08 7.81 8.25
CA LEU A 430 7.58 8.59 7.11
C LEU A 430 7.14 7.66 6.00
N MET A 431 5.92 7.86 5.50
CA MET A 431 5.42 7.21 4.30
C MET A 431 5.23 8.25 3.19
N ILE A 432 5.93 8.08 2.08
CA ILE A 432 5.87 8.98 0.92
C ILE A 432 4.95 8.36 -0.13
N THR A 433 3.85 9.02 -0.45
CA THR A 433 2.91 8.60 -1.47
C THR A 433 3.24 9.24 -2.81
N ILE A 434 3.40 8.42 -3.84
CA ILE A 434 3.64 8.86 -5.22
C ILE A 434 2.59 8.28 -6.17
N GLU A 435 1.94 9.15 -6.93
CA GLU A 435 1.08 8.78 -8.05
C GLU A 435 1.89 8.60 -9.33
N GLU A 436 1.37 7.75 -10.24
CA GLU A 436 2.02 7.41 -11.51
C GLU A 436 3.49 6.97 -11.30
N ALA A 437 3.71 6.17 -10.26
CA ALA A 437 5.02 5.75 -9.79
C ALA A 437 5.91 5.06 -10.84
N HIS A 438 5.34 4.45 -11.88
CA HIS A 438 6.07 3.90 -13.02
C HIS A 438 6.93 4.94 -13.73
N ARG A 439 6.65 6.23 -13.56
CA ARG A 439 7.47 7.34 -14.09
C ARG A 439 8.76 7.58 -13.32
N PHE A 440 8.82 7.13 -12.06
CA PHE A 440 9.99 7.29 -11.18
C PHE A 440 10.74 5.99 -10.97
N LEU A 441 10.07 4.86 -11.21
CA LEU A 441 10.54 3.51 -10.89
C LEU A 441 10.63 2.63 -12.14
N ASP A 442 10.73 3.20 -13.34
CA ASP A 442 10.95 2.41 -14.54
C ASP A 442 12.32 1.70 -14.50
N PRO A 443 12.48 0.53 -15.17
CA PRO A 443 13.72 -0.23 -15.13
C PRO A 443 14.99 0.53 -15.54
N ALA A 444 14.87 1.54 -16.42
CA ALA A 444 16.04 2.29 -16.89
C ALA A 444 16.50 3.32 -15.86
N THR A 445 15.60 3.82 -14.99
CA THR A 445 15.92 4.90 -14.05
C THR A 445 15.99 4.42 -12.59
N ALA A 446 15.19 3.42 -12.19
CA ALA A 446 15.03 2.98 -10.79
C ALA A 446 16.35 2.64 -10.07
N ARG A 447 17.36 2.14 -10.78
CA ARG A 447 18.63 1.76 -10.15
C ARG A 447 19.43 2.95 -9.62
N GLN A 448 19.22 4.14 -10.18
CA GLN A 448 20.01 5.34 -9.90
C GLN A 448 19.16 6.53 -9.40
N THR A 449 17.83 6.40 -9.42
CA THR A 449 16.94 7.47 -8.96
C THR A 449 16.75 7.47 -7.45
N ILE A 450 16.38 8.64 -6.92
CA ILE A 450 16.08 8.80 -5.50
C ILE A 450 14.94 7.89 -5.04
N PHE A 451 13.88 7.73 -5.85
CA PHE A 451 12.75 6.87 -5.50
C PHE A 451 13.12 5.39 -5.52
N GLY A 452 13.95 4.95 -6.47
CA GLY A 452 14.44 3.58 -6.44
C GLY A 452 15.41 3.30 -5.30
N THR A 453 16.20 4.29 -4.85
CA THR A 453 16.96 4.21 -3.59
C THR A 453 16.03 4.16 -2.38
N ILE A 454 14.99 5.00 -2.32
CA ILE A 454 14.02 4.99 -1.22
C ILE A 454 13.32 3.63 -1.13
N ALA A 455 12.88 3.08 -2.27
CA ALA A 455 12.19 1.80 -2.32
C ALA A 455 13.04 0.62 -1.80
N ARG A 456 14.35 0.62 -2.07
CA ARG A 456 15.26 -0.49 -1.73
C ARG A 456 15.94 -0.34 -0.37
N GLU A 457 16.30 0.88 0.01
CA GLU A 457 17.22 1.10 1.13
C GLU A 457 16.62 1.86 2.29
N MET A 458 15.65 2.74 2.06
CA MET A 458 15.26 3.72 3.08
C MET A 458 14.39 3.17 4.21
N ARG A 459 13.99 1.89 4.12
CA ARG A 459 13.43 1.14 5.26
C ARG A 459 14.33 1.23 6.50
N LYS A 460 15.66 1.15 6.33
CA LYS A 460 16.63 1.27 7.45
C LYS A 460 16.66 2.67 8.08
N TYR A 461 16.13 3.66 7.36
CA TYR A 461 16.11 5.08 7.71
C TYR A 461 14.68 5.57 8.01
N PHE A 462 13.73 4.67 8.32
CA PHE A 462 12.34 5.00 8.70
C PHE A 462 11.52 5.70 7.59
N VAL A 463 11.89 5.53 6.32
CA VAL A 463 11.12 6.05 5.19
C VAL A 463 10.67 4.91 4.28
N THR A 464 9.39 4.88 3.94
CA THR A 464 8.79 3.91 3.03
C THR A 464 7.97 4.60 1.95
N LEU A 465 7.73 3.91 0.83
CA LEU A 465 6.89 4.42 -0.25
C LEU A 465 5.49 3.82 -0.20
N LEU A 466 4.47 4.62 -0.53
CA LEU A 466 3.18 4.16 -0.98
C LEU A 466 3.06 4.48 -2.48
N VAL A 467 3.24 3.46 -3.31
CA VAL A 467 3.18 3.57 -4.77
C VAL A 467 1.74 3.44 -5.22
N VAL A 468 1.24 4.40 -5.99
CA VAL A 468 -0.10 4.36 -6.58
C VAL A 468 0.04 4.35 -8.09
N ASP A 469 -0.35 3.26 -8.74
CA ASP A 469 -0.15 3.10 -10.19
C ASP A 469 -1.25 2.29 -10.89
N GLN A 470 -1.38 2.46 -12.20
CA GLN A 470 -2.25 1.69 -13.08
C GLN A 470 -1.51 0.63 -13.90
N ARG A 471 -0.18 0.76 -14.04
CA ARG A 471 0.70 -0.10 -14.85
C ARG A 471 1.83 -0.67 -13.98
N PRO A 472 1.54 -1.66 -13.10
CA PRO A 472 2.57 -2.31 -12.30
C PRO A 472 3.71 -2.92 -13.13
N SER A 473 3.46 -3.32 -14.38
CA SER A 473 4.52 -3.81 -15.30
C SER A 473 5.53 -2.73 -15.71
N GLY A 474 5.21 -1.45 -15.53
CA GLY A 474 6.12 -0.33 -15.77
C GLY A 474 7.10 -0.08 -14.64
N ILE A 475 6.97 -0.79 -13.51
CA ILE A 475 7.86 -0.66 -12.35
C ILE A 475 8.94 -1.73 -12.43
N ASP A 476 10.18 -1.37 -12.10
CA ASP A 476 11.31 -2.28 -12.04
C ASP A 476 11.03 -3.52 -11.16
N ASN A 477 11.40 -4.71 -11.66
CA ASN A 477 11.11 -5.98 -10.99
C ASN A 477 11.79 -6.11 -9.62
N GLU A 478 12.98 -5.54 -9.44
CA GLU A 478 13.66 -5.53 -8.14
C GLU A 478 12.84 -4.68 -7.15
N VAL A 479 12.42 -3.49 -7.57
CA VAL A 479 11.56 -2.62 -6.74
C VAL A 479 10.22 -3.29 -6.44
N MET A 480 9.58 -3.90 -7.45
CA MET A 480 8.33 -4.62 -7.26
C MET A 480 8.49 -5.75 -6.22
N SER A 481 9.58 -6.52 -6.27
CA SER A 481 9.88 -7.58 -5.30
C SER A 481 10.10 -7.07 -3.86
N GLN A 482 10.51 -5.81 -3.69
CA GLN A 482 10.68 -5.16 -2.39
C GLN A 482 9.39 -4.54 -1.85
N ILE A 483 8.37 -4.33 -2.69
CA ILE A 483 7.05 -3.91 -2.23
C ILE A 483 6.47 -5.00 -1.33
N GLY A 484 6.30 -4.65 -0.05
CA GLY A 484 5.86 -5.54 1.01
C GLY A 484 4.40 -5.92 0.89
N THR A 485 3.50 -4.93 0.81
CA THR A 485 2.05 -5.15 0.68
C THR A 485 1.56 -4.59 -0.64
N ARG A 486 0.76 -5.38 -1.37
CA ARG A 486 0.15 -5.01 -2.64
C ARG A 486 -1.37 -5.08 -2.49
N ILE A 487 -2.04 -3.99 -2.86
CA ILE A 487 -3.49 -3.85 -2.83
C ILE A 487 -3.92 -3.57 -4.25
N THR A 488 -4.52 -4.57 -4.88
CA THR A 488 -4.76 -4.57 -6.32
C THR A 488 -6.26 -4.66 -6.58
N ALA A 489 -6.83 -3.59 -7.13
CA ALA A 489 -8.15 -3.63 -7.76
C ALA A 489 -8.04 -4.26 -9.16
N LEU A 490 -9.16 -4.39 -9.88
CA LEU A 490 -9.19 -5.09 -11.17
C LEU A 490 -8.14 -4.55 -12.18
N LEU A 491 -7.35 -5.47 -12.72
CA LEU A 491 -6.39 -5.25 -13.81
C LEU A 491 -6.80 -6.13 -15.01
N ASN A 492 -6.60 -5.61 -16.22
CA ASN A 492 -6.98 -6.32 -17.45
C ASN A 492 -5.77 -6.85 -18.24
N ASP A 493 -4.60 -6.21 -18.11
CA ASP A 493 -3.40 -6.57 -18.88
C ASP A 493 -2.64 -7.71 -18.21
N GLU A 494 -2.27 -8.74 -18.97
CA GLU A 494 -1.61 -9.93 -18.41
C GLU A 494 -0.24 -9.62 -17.82
N LYS A 495 0.53 -8.71 -18.43
CA LYS A 495 1.85 -8.33 -17.91
C LYS A 495 1.72 -7.58 -16.60
N ASP A 496 0.69 -6.73 -16.49
CA ASP A 496 0.38 -6.04 -15.24
C ASP A 496 -0.04 -7.02 -14.14
N ILE A 497 -0.88 -8.00 -14.47
CA ILE A 497 -1.28 -9.07 -13.54
C ILE A 497 -0.06 -9.87 -13.05
N ASP A 498 0.82 -10.27 -13.97
CA ASP A 498 2.02 -11.04 -13.63
C ASP A 498 3.00 -10.22 -12.77
N ALA A 499 3.11 -8.91 -13.02
CA ALA A 499 3.93 -8.01 -12.22
C ALA A 499 3.48 -7.98 -10.74
N ILE A 500 2.17 -7.97 -10.47
CA ILE A 500 1.62 -7.98 -9.09
C ILE A 500 2.04 -9.22 -8.31
N PHE A 501 2.18 -10.37 -8.97
CA PHE A 501 2.56 -11.63 -8.33
C PHE A 501 4.07 -11.88 -8.32
N THR A 502 4.88 -10.92 -8.77
CA THR A 502 6.34 -11.02 -8.72
C THR A 502 6.83 -11.21 -7.29
N GLY A 503 7.56 -12.30 -7.04
CA GLY A 503 8.07 -12.66 -5.72
C GLY A 503 7.01 -13.24 -4.75
N VAL A 504 5.80 -13.57 -5.23
CA VAL A 504 4.72 -14.15 -4.41
C VAL A 504 4.61 -15.65 -4.65
N SER A 505 4.70 -16.46 -3.59
CA SER A 505 4.44 -17.89 -3.67
C SER A 505 2.95 -18.15 -3.92
N GLY A 506 2.63 -19.08 -4.83
CA GLY A 506 1.23 -19.41 -5.16
C GLY A 506 0.51 -18.36 -6.04
N GLY A 507 1.25 -17.48 -6.73
CA GLY A 507 0.65 -16.43 -7.56
C GLY A 507 -0.31 -16.93 -8.65
N GLN A 508 -0.14 -18.15 -9.16
CA GLN A 508 -1.02 -18.71 -10.20
C GLN A 508 -2.47 -18.90 -9.70
N SER A 509 -2.68 -19.38 -8.47
CA SER A 509 -4.03 -19.55 -7.94
C SER A 509 -4.68 -18.22 -7.58
N LEU A 510 -3.90 -17.22 -7.18
CA LEU A 510 -4.39 -15.86 -6.93
C LEU A 510 -4.72 -15.10 -8.22
N ARG A 511 -4.08 -15.44 -9.34
CA ARG A 511 -4.37 -14.86 -10.66
C ARG A 511 -5.81 -15.14 -11.09
N SER A 512 -6.32 -16.35 -10.87
CA SER A 512 -7.72 -16.67 -11.20
C SER A 512 -8.72 -15.89 -10.34
N VAL A 513 -8.35 -15.60 -9.09
CA VAL A 513 -9.15 -14.77 -8.17
C VAL A 513 -9.17 -13.32 -8.63
N LEU A 514 -8.00 -12.75 -8.98
CA LEU A 514 -7.90 -11.37 -9.46
C LEU A 514 -8.74 -11.12 -10.72
N ALA A 515 -8.77 -12.09 -11.64
CA ALA A 515 -9.53 -12.02 -12.88
C ALA A 515 -11.06 -12.04 -12.67
N LYS A 516 -11.53 -12.53 -11.51
CA LYS A 516 -12.95 -12.65 -11.16
C LYS A 516 -13.45 -11.50 -10.27
N LEU A 517 -12.59 -10.54 -9.93
CA LEU A 517 -13.01 -9.39 -9.11
C LEU A 517 -14.01 -8.51 -9.86
N ASP A 518 -14.98 -7.98 -9.11
CA ASP A 518 -15.86 -6.94 -9.62
C ASP A 518 -15.08 -5.68 -9.96
N SER A 519 -15.57 -4.99 -10.99
CA SER A 519 -14.95 -3.76 -11.51
C SER A 519 -14.90 -2.60 -10.52
N LYS A 520 -15.69 -2.64 -9.43
CA LYS A 520 -15.76 -1.59 -8.41
C LYS A 520 -15.80 -2.20 -7.01
N GLN A 521 -15.21 -1.48 -6.06
CA GLN A 521 -15.25 -1.78 -4.62
C GLN A 521 -14.70 -3.16 -4.21
N GLN A 522 -13.99 -3.87 -5.09
CA GLN A 522 -13.27 -5.09 -4.72
C GLN A 522 -11.78 -4.93 -4.97
N ALA A 523 -10.98 -5.41 -4.03
CA ALA A 523 -9.52 -5.42 -4.13
C ALA A 523 -8.95 -6.70 -3.54
N LEU A 524 -7.90 -7.22 -4.18
CA LEU A 524 -7.06 -8.28 -3.63
C LEU A 524 -5.94 -7.64 -2.80
N VAL A 525 -5.84 -8.04 -1.55
CA VAL A 525 -4.81 -7.58 -0.60
C VAL A 525 -3.88 -8.74 -0.33
N LEU A 526 -2.57 -8.54 -0.53
CA LEU A 526 -1.56 -9.56 -0.28
C LEU A 526 -0.24 -8.94 0.18
N GLY A 527 0.56 -9.71 0.93
CA GLY A 527 1.90 -9.31 1.31
C GLY A 527 2.07 -9.08 2.82
N HIS A 528 3.04 -8.24 3.21
CA HIS A 528 3.59 -8.21 4.57
C HIS A 528 2.63 -7.71 5.66
N ALA A 529 1.66 -6.85 5.34
CA ALA A 529 0.73 -6.30 6.32
C ALA A 529 -0.55 -7.15 6.55
N VAL A 530 -0.69 -8.26 5.81
CA VAL A 530 -1.75 -9.24 6.01
C VAL A 530 -1.14 -10.63 6.26
N PRO A 531 -1.75 -11.46 7.11
CA PRO A 531 -1.23 -12.81 7.39
C PRO A 531 -1.34 -13.73 6.17
N MET A 532 -2.31 -13.47 5.29
CA MET A 532 -2.53 -14.22 4.06
C MET A 532 -3.29 -13.36 3.03
N PRO A 533 -3.27 -13.72 1.73
CA PRO A 533 -4.03 -13.01 0.71
C PRO A 533 -5.54 -13.05 0.95
N VAL A 534 -6.22 -11.92 0.70
CA VAL A 534 -7.66 -11.79 0.91
C VAL A 534 -8.29 -10.86 -0.10
N VAL A 535 -9.46 -11.24 -0.61
CA VAL A 535 -10.30 -10.35 -1.40
C VAL A 535 -11.23 -9.60 -0.46
N VAL A 536 -11.19 -8.27 -0.54
CA VAL A 536 -12.02 -7.40 0.28
C VAL A 536 -12.96 -6.60 -0.60
N ARG A 537 -14.22 -6.55 -0.21
CA ARG A 537 -15.13 -5.46 -0.53
C ARG A 537 -14.72 -4.26 0.33
N THR A 538 -14.27 -3.20 -0.32
CA THR A 538 -13.67 -2.04 0.35
C THR A 538 -14.67 -1.31 1.23
N ARG A 539 -14.22 -0.84 2.42
CA ARG A 539 -15.04 -0.01 3.31
C ARG A 539 -15.53 1.24 2.56
N PRO A 540 -16.83 1.56 2.62
CA PRO A 540 -17.35 2.75 1.95
C PRO A 540 -16.76 4.01 2.59
N TYR A 541 -16.41 4.97 1.74
CA TYR A 541 -15.85 6.26 2.16
C TYR A 541 -16.99 7.30 2.20
N ASP A 542 -17.84 7.17 3.21
CA ASP A 542 -19.11 7.88 3.36
C ASP A 542 -19.22 8.63 4.70
N SER A 543 -20.41 9.15 5.03
CA SER A 543 -20.65 9.84 6.29
C SER A 543 -20.38 8.99 7.53
N THR A 544 -20.62 7.68 7.47
CA THR A 544 -20.33 6.74 8.57
C THR A 544 -18.82 6.65 8.79
N PHE A 545 -18.06 6.52 7.69
CA PHE A 545 -16.60 6.56 7.75
C PHE A 545 -16.10 7.88 8.33
N TYR A 546 -16.65 9.01 7.89
CA TYR A 546 -16.26 10.34 8.39
C TYR A 546 -16.48 10.50 9.90
N ALA A 547 -17.60 9.97 10.41
CA ALA A 547 -17.90 10.01 11.84
C ALA A 547 -16.97 9.09 12.67
N GLN A 548 -16.56 7.95 12.10
CA GLN A 548 -15.71 6.98 12.79
C GLN A 548 -14.22 7.35 12.76
N VAL A 549 -13.77 8.02 11.70
CA VAL A 549 -12.35 8.24 11.42
C VAL A 549 -11.95 9.70 11.50
N GLY A 550 -12.85 10.63 11.16
CA GLY A 550 -12.56 12.06 11.22
C GLY A 550 -12.28 12.51 12.64
N ALA A 551 -11.21 13.29 12.81
CA ALA A 551 -11.00 14.06 14.02
C ALA A 551 -11.95 15.26 13.95
N THR A 552 -13.10 15.18 14.63
CA THR A 552 -13.95 16.35 14.84
C THR A 552 -13.07 17.45 15.43
N ALA A 553 -13.08 18.63 14.82
CA ALA A 553 -12.34 19.77 15.35
C ALA A 553 -12.78 19.99 16.80
N TRP A 554 -11.85 20.20 17.73
CA TRP A 554 -12.22 20.34 19.15
C TRP A 554 -13.15 21.54 19.36
N GLU A 555 -13.08 22.53 18.47
CA GLU A 555 -13.96 23.69 18.39
C GLU A 555 -15.42 23.34 18.05
N GLU A 556 -15.66 22.19 17.43
CA GLU A 556 -16.99 21.68 17.06
C GLU A 556 -17.53 20.63 18.06
N LEU A 557 -16.70 20.20 19.01
CA LEU A 557 -17.08 19.25 20.06
C LEU A 557 -17.71 20.00 21.25
N PRO A 558 -18.70 19.41 21.94
CA PRO A 558 -19.23 19.99 23.18
C PRO A 558 -18.12 20.15 24.22
N ASP A 559 -18.11 21.27 24.94
CA ASP A 559 -17.09 21.61 25.94
C ASP A 559 -16.84 20.49 26.96
N GLU A 560 -17.88 19.73 27.33
CA GLU A 560 -17.77 18.58 28.25
C GLU A 560 -16.86 17.45 27.71
N VAL A 561 -16.92 17.17 26.40
CA VAL A 561 -16.11 16.12 25.77
C VAL A 561 -14.65 16.57 25.68
N VAL A 562 -14.43 17.84 25.32
CA VAL A 562 -13.09 18.45 25.23
C VAL A 562 -12.44 18.51 26.60
N PHE A 563 -13.19 18.89 27.64
CA PHE A 563 -12.69 18.94 29.02
C PHE A 563 -12.26 17.56 29.51
N LYS A 564 -13.08 16.53 29.28
CA LYS A 564 -12.75 15.15 29.66
C LYS A 564 -11.53 14.61 28.93
N ALA A 565 -11.40 14.90 27.64
CA ALA A 565 -10.21 14.54 26.85
C ALA A 565 -8.95 15.28 27.36
N SER A 566 -9.09 16.54 27.76
CA SER A 566 -7.99 17.33 28.35
C SER A 566 -7.54 16.77 29.70
N GLU A 567 -8.47 16.34 30.57
CA GLU A 567 -8.12 15.69 31.84
C GLU A 567 -7.40 14.36 31.63
N MET A 568 -7.85 13.53 30.68
CA MET A 568 -7.16 12.28 30.33
C MET A 568 -5.75 12.54 29.78
N ALA A 569 -5.60 13.53 28.88
CA ALA A 569 -4.29 13.90 28.35
C ALA A 569 -3.36 14.47 29.43
N ARG A 570 -3.88 15.22 30.42
CA ARG A 570 -3.10 15.66 31.60
C ARG A 570 -2.64 14.48 32.44
N ALA A 571 -3.50 13.49 32.67
CA ALA A 571 -3.17 12.29 33.42
C ALA A 571 -2.08 11.46 32.71
N ASP A 572 -2.17 11.31 31.39
CA ASP A 572 -1.15 10.60 30.57
C ASP A 572 0.21 11.33 30.55
N LEU A 573 0.19 12.66 30.67
CA LEU A 573 1.40 13.48 30.82
C LEU A 573 1.95 13.53 32.25
N GLY A 574 1.26 12.89 33.22
CA GLY A 574 1.71 12.76 34.60
C GLY A 574 1.52 14.00 35.47
N PHE A 575 0.54 14.86 35.15
CA PHE A 575 0.20 16.08 35.91
C PHE A 575 -0.95 15.91 36.90
#